data_AF-A0A183D2U0-F1
#
_entry.id   AF-A0A183D2U0-F1
#
_cell.length_a   1.000
_cell.length_b   1.000
_cell.length_c   1.000
_cell.angle_alpha   90.00
_cell.angle_beta   90.00
_cell.angle_gamma   90.00
#
_symmetry.space_group_name_H-M   'P 1'
#
loop_
_entity.id
_entity.type
_entity.pdbx_description
1 polymer ?
#
loop_
_entity_poly.entity_id
_entity_poly.type
_entity_poly.pdbx_seq_one_letter_code
_entity_poly.pdbx_strand_id
1 'polypeptide(L)'
;LSKVLAGAAVRNLAVVCPRIGFHTYLHQETALKRLETLLVQLENAGVRESVVQVLQSMNENGVLEIVHVTGNSVTQAARIMSYWLEIARETKRRVKLKLSGISQNRTDQAVGRLLRKCDNVFKVAFKGLSLVLSRGEGCVCLLDRYTWFGEDDD
;
A
#
# COMPACT_ATOMS: atom_id res chain seq x y z
N LEU A 1 6.99 -1.95 19.53
CA LEU A 1 7.73 -2.12 18.26
C LEU A 1 9.23 -2.22 18.48
N SER A 2 9.89 -1.21 19.06
CA SER A 2 11.34 -1.21 19.28
C SER A 2 11.92 -2.47 19.94
N LYS A 3 11.32 -2.94 21.05
CA LYS A 3 11.74 -4.16 21.74
C LYS A 3 11.58 -5.44 20.92
N VAL A 4 10.60 -5.48 20.00
CA VAL A 4 10.32 -6.64 19.14
C VAL A 4 11.30 -6.69 17.96
N LEU A 5 11.70 -5.52 17.47
CA LEU A 5 12.61 -5.38 16.33
C LEU A 5 14.09 -5.41 16.75
N ALA A 6 14.38 -5.21 18.04
CA ALA A 6 15.72 -5.29 18.60
C ALA A 6 16.23 -6.75 18.58
N GLY A 7 17.33 -6.99 17.85
CA GLY A 7 18.02 -8.29 17.81
C GLY A 7 17.36 -9.37 16.94
N ALA A 8 16.08 -9.23 16.58
CA ALA A 8 15.40 -10.19 15.70
C ALA A 8 15.72 -9.93 14.22
N ALA A 9 15.93 -11.00 13.45
CA ALA A 9 16.10 -10.97 11.99
C ALA A 9 14.74 -10.93 11.28
N VAL A 10 13.89 -9.97 11.64
CA VAL A 10 12.56 -9.81 11.05
C VAL A 10 12.70 -9.25 9.64
N ARG A 11 12.18 -10.01 8.66
CA ARG A 11 12.09 -9.60 7.24
C ARG A 11 10.69 -9.18 6.83
N ASN A 12 9.67 -9.74 7.47
CA ASN A 12 8.27 -9.48 7.18
C ASN A 12 7.59 -9.03 8.47
N LEU A 13 7.04 -7.82 8.47
CA LEU A 13 6.40 -7.23 9.63
C LEU A 13 4.94 -6.90 9.34
N ALA A 14 4.02 -7.55 10.06
CA ALA A 14 2.60 -7.26 9.98
C ALA A 14 2.12 -6.55 11.25
N VAL A 15 1.55 -5.36 11.08
CA VAL A 15 0.98 -4.56 12.15
C VAL A 15 -0.45 -4.18 11.79
N VAL A 16 -1.38 -5.02 12.24
CA VAL A 16 -2.82 -4.86 12.00
C VAL A 16 -3.46 -4.15 13.21
N CYS A 17 -3.00 -2.94 13.49
CA CYS A 17 -3.52 -2.11 14.58
C CYS A 17 -3.68 -0.66 14.11
N PRO A 18 -4.92 -0.15 13.95
CA PRO A 18 -5.16 1.17 13.36
C PRO A 18 -4.59 2.33 14.20
N ARG A 19 -4.22 2.07 15.47
CA ARG A 19 -3.59 3.06 16.36
C ARG A 19 -2.09 3.22 16.12
N ILE A 20 -1.44 2.28 15.43
CA ILE A 20 -0.01 2.37 15.13
C ILE A 20 0.16 3.08 13.78
N GLY A 21 0.55 4.35 13.85
CA GLY A 21 0.79 5.17 12.67
C GLY A 21 2.23 5.05 12.13
N PHE A 22 2.46 5.55 10.92
CA PHE A 22 3.76 5.48 10.25
C PHE A 22 4.91 6.14 11.04
N HIS A 23 4.62 7.19 11.80
CA HIS A 23 5.60 7.87 12.67
C HIS A 23 6.27 6.91 13.68
N THR A 24 5.58 5.85 14.11
CA THR A 24 6.12 4.89 15.07
C THR A 24 7.29 4.08 14.49
N TYR A 25 7.35 3.91 13.17
CA TYR A 25 8.42 3.15 12.51
C TYR A 25 9.67 4.00 12.22
N LEU A 26 9.55 5.33 12.19
CA LEU A 26 10.67 6.23 11.89
C LEU A 26 11.81 6.11 12.89
N HIS A 27 11.50 5.78 14.15
CA HIS A 27 12.51 5.53 15.18
C HIS A 27 13.19 4.16 15.05
N GLN A 28 12.96 3.41 13.97
CA GLN A 28 13.40 2.02 13.76
C GLN A 28 14.07 1.83 12.39
N GLU A 29 14.79 2.84 11.89
CA GLU A 29 15.41 2.81 10.55
C GLU A 29 16.23 1.54 10.26
N THR A 30 17.02 1.06 11.20
CA THR A 30 17.84 -0.16 11.03
C THR A 30 16.98 -1.40 10.85
N ALA A 31 15.80 -1.45 11.48
CA ALA A 31 14.85 -2.53 11.26
C ALA A 31 14.15 -2.38 9.91
N LEU A 32 13.73 -1.16 9.53
CA LEU A 32 13.08 -0.89 8.25
C LEU A 32 13.93 -1.32 7.06
N LYS A 33 15.24 -1.04 7.09
CA LYS A 33 16.19 -1.44 6.02
C LYS A 33 16.26 -2.95 5.78
N ARG A 34 15.86 -3.77 6.76
CA ARG A 34 15.85 -5.24 6.66
C ARG A 34 14.50 -5.80 6.19
N LEU A 35 13.45 -4.99 6.20
CA LEU A 35 12.11 -5.46 5.85
C LEU A 35 11.98 -5.63 4.34
N GLU A 36 11.63 -6.85 3.95
CA GLU A 36 11.13 -7.21 2.63
C GLU A 36 9.65 -6.82 2.50
N THR A 37 8.86 -6.99 3.57
CA THR A 37 7.46 -6.55 3.60
C THR A 37 7.10 -5.82 4.90
N LEU A 38 6.27 -4.79 4.77
CA LEU A 38 5.62 -4.11 5.88
C LEU A 38 4.11 -4.05 5.62
N LEU A 39 3.34 -4.84 6.36
CA LEU A 39 1.87 -4.82 6.32
C LEU A 39 1.32 -3.90 7.39
N VAL A 40 0.47 -2.95 6.99
CA VAL A 40 -0.24 -2.03 7.89
C VAL A 40 -1.74 -2.01 7.62
N GLN A 41 -2.54 -1.81 8.67
CA GLN A 41 -3.96 -1.49 8.54
C GLN A 41 -4.23 -0.03 8.87
N LEU A 42 -4.98 0.65 8.00
CA LEU A 42 -5.24 2.07 8.07
C LEU A 42 -6.74 2.37 7.89
N GLU A 43 -7.28 3.27 8.71
CA GLU A 43 -8.59 3.90 8.49
C GLU A 43 -8.45 5.26 7.78
N ASN A 44 -7.28 5.87 7.89
CA ASN A 44 -6.92 7.15 7.26
C ASN A 44 -5.56 7.02 6.59
N ALA A 45 -5.29 7.83 5.56
CA ALA A 45 -4.11 7.76 4.70
C ALA A 45 -2.73 7.92 5.40
N GLY A 46 -2.70 8.15 6.71
CA GLY A 46 -1.49 8.48 7.47
C GLY A 46 -1.00 9.90 7.17
N VAL A 47 0.04 10.32 7.88
CA VAL A 47 0.75 11.57 7.59
C VAL A 47 1.69 11.30 6.42
N ARG A 48 1.50 12.01 5.30
CA ARG A 48 2.20 11.78 4.03
C ARG A 48 3.71 11.69 4.20
N GLU A 49 4.27 12.65 4.92
CA GLU A 49 5.71 12.78 5.15
C GLU A 49 6.26 11.54 5.87
N SER A 50 5.55 11.03 6.87
CA SER A 50 5.94 9.81 7.57
C SER A 50 5.87 8.57 6.67
N VAL A 51 4.87 8.48 5.79
CA VAL A 51 4.75 7.36 4.84
C VAL A 51 5.93 7.35 3.87
N VAL A 52 6.26 8.50 3.29
CA VAL A 52 7.38 8.66 2.36
C VAL A 52 8.70 8.29 3.03
N GLN A 53 8.95 8.80 4.24
CA GLN A 53 10.17 8.48 4.99
C GLN A 53 10.28 6.99 5.33
N VAL A 54 9.18 6.34 5.73
CA VAL A 54 9.18 4.89 5.99
C VAL A 54 9.54 4.12 4.71
N LEU A 55 8.89 4.42 3.58
CA LEU A 55 9.15 3.78 2.30
C LEU A 55 10.60 3.97 1.82
N GLN A 56 11.15 5.17 1.98
CA GLN A 56 12.54 5.47 1.63
C GLN A 56 13.54 4.75 2.54
N SER A 57 13.16 4.50 3.80
CA SER A 57 13.99 3.79 4.78
C SER A 57 13.93 2.27 4.64
N MET A 58 12.92 1.74 3.96
CA MET A 58 12.82 0.31 3.66
C MET A 58 13.86 -0.12 2.62
N ASN A 59 14.19 -1.41 2.63
CA ASN A 59 14.98 -2.06 1.58
C ASN A 59 14.50 -1.62 0.18
N GLU A 60 15.40 -1.41 -0.78
CA GLU A 60 15.09 -1.01 -2.17
C GLU A 60 14.02 -1.88 -2.84
N ASN A 61 14.04 -3.18 -2.54
CA ASN A 61 13.06 -4.15 -3.03
C ASN A 61 11.88 -4.38 -2.07
N GLY A 62 11.86 -3.67 -0.94
CA GLY A 62 10.83 -3.79 0.08
C GLY A 62 9.47 -3.32 -0.42
N VAL A 63 8.42 -4.03 -0.03
CA VAL A 63 7.03 -3.77 -0.43
C VAL A 63 6.22 -3.31 0.77
N LEU A 64 5.55 -2.17 0.63
CA LEU A 64 4.56 -1.73 1.60
C LEU A 64 3.21 -2.35 1.23
N GLU A 65 2.65 -3.10 2.18
CA GLU A 65 1.36 -3.78 2.07
C GLU A 65 0.34 -3.07 2.96
N ILE A 66 -0.85 -2.82 2.42
CA ILE A 66 -1.80 -1.90 3.05
C ILE A 66 -3.20 -2.46 3.00
N VAL A 67 -3.80 -2.68 4.16
CA VAL A 67 -5.25 -2.83 4.30
C VAL A 67 -5.84 -1.46 4.61
N HIS A 68 -6.51 -0.84 3.65
CA HIS A 68 -7.15 0.45 3.85
C HIS A 68 -8.66 0.28 4.00
N VAL A 69 -9.18 0.58 5.19
CA VAL A 69 -10.62 0.51 5.49
C VAL A 69 -11.31 1.74 4.86
N THR A 70 -12.29 1.50 4.00
CA THR A 70 -13.03 2.53 3.27
C THR A 70 -14.54 2.40 3.54
N GLY A 71 -15.25 3.52 3.57
CA GLY A 71 -16.69 3.56 3.79
C GLY A 71 -17.45 3.28 2.50
N ASN A 72 -17.40 2.05 1.99
CA ASN A 72 -18.11 1.53 0.82
C ASN A 72 -18.36 2.56 -0.32
N SER A 73 -17.44 3.47 -0.61
CA SER A 73 -17.70 4.63 -1.48
C SER A 73 -16.74 4.65 -2.66
N VAL A 74 -17.30 4.69 -3.88
CA VAL A 74 -16.52 4.74 -5.13
C VAL A 74 -15.61 5.98 -5.17
N THR A 75 -16.12 7.13 -4.71
CA THR A 75 -15.33 8.37 -4.64
C THR A 75 -14.18 8.26 -3.66
N GLN A 76 -14.43 7.69 -2.48
CA GLN A 76 -13.41 7.52 -1.45
C GLN A 76 -12.34 6.52 -1.89
N ALA A 77 -12.75 5.38 -2.45
CA ALA A 77 -11.83 4.38 -2.98
C ALA A 77 -10.92 4.94 -4.08
N ALA A 78 -11.48 5.71 -5.04
CA ALA A 78 -10.68 6.36 -6.08
C ALA A 78 -9.67 7.36 -5.50
N ARG A 79 -10.04 8.11 -4.46
CA ARG A 79 -9.12 9.03 -3.75
C ARG A 79 -8.01 8.27 -3.03
N ILE A 80 -8.33 7.17 -2.34
CA ILE A 80 -7.35 6.32 -1.66
C ILE A 80 -6.35 5.73 -2.67
N MET A 81 -6.84 5.16 -3.78
CA MET A 81 -5.96 4.64 -4.84
C MET A 81 -5.07 5.73 -5.43
N SER A 82 -5.63 6.91 -5.71
CA SER A 82 -4.87 8.06 -6.21
C SER A 82 -3.78 8.50 -5.23
N TYR A 83 -4.10 8.54 -3.93
CA TYR A 83 -3.12 8.85 -2.88
C TYR A 83 -1.95 7.86 -2.89
N TRP A 84 -2.22 6.55 -2.89
CA TRP A 84 -1.15 5.55 -2.89
C TRP A 84 -0.34 5.54 -4.18
N LEU A 85 -0.96 5.85 -5.32
CA LEU A 85 -0.22 6.05 -6.58
C LEU A 85 0.73 7.25 -6.52
N GLU A 86 0.32 8.34 -5.89
CA GLU A 86 1.19 9.51 -5.70
C GLU A 86 2.39 9.19 -4.82
N ILE A 87 2.16 8.49 -3.71
CA ILE A 87 3.23 8.02 -2.82
C ILE A 87 4.18 7.07 -3.57
N ALA A 88 3.63 6.09 -4.29
CA ALA A 88 4.40 5.13 -5.06
C ALA A 88 5.28 5.83 -6.12
N ARG A 89 4.73 6.84 -6.81
CA ARG A 89 5.47 7.63 -7.80
C ARG A 89 6.59 8.43 -7.17
N GLU A 90 6.31 9.15 -6.08
CA GLU A 90 7.28 10.00 -5.40
C GLU A 90 8.45 9.18 -4.83
N THR A 91 8.15 8.00 -4.30
CA THR A 91 9.15 7.11 -3.70
C THR A 91 9.79 6.15 -4.70
N LYS A 92 9.30 6.09 -5.94
CA LYS A 92 9.65 5.09 -6.96
C LYS A 92 9.50 3.65 -6.44
N ARG A 93 8.51 3.41 -5.59
CA ARG A 93 8.29 2.10 -4.93
C ARG A 93 7.00 1.43 -5.41
N ARG A 94 6.93 0.11 -5.20
CA ARG A 94 5.71 -0.69 -5.33
C ARG A 94 4.95 -0.69 -4.01
N VAL A 95 3.64 -0.49 -4.09
CA VAL A 95 2.72 -0.63 -2.95
C VAL A 95 1.70 -1.72 -3.28
N LYS A 96 1.45 -2.67 -2.38
CA LYS A 96 0.31 -3.60 -2.47
C LYS A 96 -0.83 -3.04 -1.61
N LEU A 97 -2.01 -2.85 -2.20
CA LEU A 97 -3.17 -2.22 -1.56
C LEU A 97 -4.38 -3.15 -1.61
N LYS A 98 -4.98 -3.41 -0.45
CA LYS A 98 -6.28 -4.06 -0.30
C LYS A 98 -7.27 -3.07 0.30
N LEU A 99 -8.37 -2.82 -0.39
CA LEU A 99 -9.47 -2.00 0.13
C LEU A 99 -10.44 -2.87 0.93
N SER A 100 -10.65 -2.55 2.20
CA SER A 100 -11.61 -3.23 3.08
C SER A 100 -12.87 -2.38 3.28
N GLY A 101 -14.02 -3.00 3.55
CA GLY A 101 -15.29 -2.28 3.73
C GLY A 101 -15.97 -1.82 2.44
N ILE A 102 -15.52 -2.30 1.27
CA ILE A 102 -16.09 -2.00 -0.04
C ILE A 102 -16.36 -3.27 -0.86
N SER A 103 -17.33 -3.21 -1.78
CA SER A 103 -17.60 -4.30 -2.73
C SER A 103 -16.66 -4.27 -3.94
N GLN A 104 -16.37 -5.46 -4.50
CA GLN A 104 -15.53 -5.57 -5.69
C GLN A 104 -16.07 -4.72 -6.84
N ASN A 105 -17.38 -4.79 -7.09
CA ASN A 105 -18.04 -3.97 -8.11
C ASN A 105 -17.79 -2.46 -7.91
N ARG A 106 -17.83 -1.96 -6.66
CA ARG A 106 -17.54 -0.54 -6.36
C ARG A 106 -16.05 -0.22 -6.49
N THR A 107 -15.18 -1.16 -6.18
CA THR A 107 -13.73 -1.04 -6.45
C THR A 107 -13.47 -0.92 -7.95
N ASP A 108 -14.07 -1.77 -8.78
CA ASP A 108 -13.93 -1.75 -10.24
C ASP A 108 -14.45 -0.43 -10.84
N GLN A 109 -15.59 0.06 -10.33
CA GLN A 109 -16.11 1.39 -10.70
C GLN A 109 -15.14 2.51 -10.31
N ALA A 110 -14.48 2.41 -9.15
CA ALA A 110 -13.52 3.40 -8.68
C ALA A 110 -12.25 3.39 -9.55
N VAL A 111 -11.78 2.22 -9.97
CA VAL A 111 -10.69 2.06 -10.94
C VAL A 111 -11.08 2.70 -12.27
N GLY A 112 -12.24 2.35 -12.82
CA GLY A 112 -12.71 2.91 -14.09
C GLY A 112 -12.93 4.43 -14.02
N ARG A 113 -13.28 4.97 -12.86
CA ARG A 113 -13.32 6.42 -12.64
C ARG A 113 -11.91 7.03 -12.63
N LEU A 114 -10.95 6.39 -11.96
CA LEU A 114 -9.58 6.89 -11.86
C LEU A 114 -8.92 6.95 -13.25
N LEU A 115 -9.02 5.87 -14.02
CA LEU A 115 -8.48 5.78 -15.38
C LEU A 115 -9.08 6.81 -16.35
N ARG A 116 -10.36 7.18 -16.17
CA ARG A 116 -11.03 8.20 -17.00
C ARG A 116 -10.72 9.64 -16.59
N LYS A 117 -10.32 9.87 -15.34
CA LYS A 117 -10.12 11.22 -14.79
C LYS A 117 -8.66 11.62 -14.68
N CYS A 118 -7.74 10.66 -14.70
CA CYS A 118 -6.32 10.88 -14.51
C CYS A 118 -5.58 10.34 -15.73
N ASP A 119 -5.28 11.23 -16.68
CA ASP A 119 -4.65 10.88 -17.96
C ASP A 119 -3.23 10.27 -17.83
N ASN A 120 -2.65 10.38 -16.63
CA ASN A 120 -1.34 9.83 -16.29
C ASN A 120 -1.40 8.54 -15.45
N VAL A 121 -2.59 7.99 -15.23
CA VAL A 121 -2.78 6.71 -14.55
C VAL A 121 -3.08 5.63 -15.59
N PHE A 122 -2.26 4.60 -15.62
CA PHE A 122 -2.37 3.52 -16.60
C PHE A 122 -2.64 2.19 -15.90
N LYS A 123 -3.44 1.35 -16.55
CA LYS A 123 -3.56 -0.05 -16.20
C LYS A 123 -2.42 -0.80 -16.88
N VAL A 124 -1.53 -1.39 -16.10
CA VAL A 124 -0.31 -2.03 -16.63
C VAL A 124 -0.52 -3.51 -16.85
N ALA A 125 -1.13 -4.21 -15.90
CA ALA A 125 -1.32 -5.66 -15.98
C ALA A 125 -2.46 -6.13 -15.07
N PHE A 126 -3.01 -7.29 -15.42
CA PHE A 126 -3.58 -8.21 -14.44
C PHE A 126 -2.50 -9.23 -14.09
N LYS A 127 -2.17 -9.36 -12.81
CA LYS A 127 -1.33 -10.46 -12.30
C LYS A 127 -2.22 -11.34 -11.45
N GLY A 128 -2.74 -12.41 -12.07
CA GLY A 128 -3.77 -13.26 -11.47
C GLY A 128 -5.00 -12.44 -11.06
N LEU A 129 -5.28 -12.43 -9.76
CA LEU A 129 -6.40 -11.73 -9.13
C LEU A 129 -6.08 -10.27 -8.74
N SER A 130 -4.90 -9.78 -9.11
CA SER A 130 -4.43 -8.42 -8.79
C SER A 130 -4.47 -7.50 -10.00
N LEU A 131 -4.87 -6.25 -9.79
CA LEU A 131 -4.81 -5.19 -10.78
C LEU A 131 -3.62 -4.26 -10.51
N VAL A 132 -2.73 -4.09 -11.49
CA VAL A 132 -1.61 -3.14 -11.36
C VAL A 132 -1.96 -1.82 -12.05
N LEU A 133 -1.94 -0.75 -11.26
CA LEU A 133 -2.05 0.62 -11.71
C LEU A 133 -0.68 1.29 -11.61
N SER A 134 -0.29 2.08 -12.61
CA SER A 134 0.94 2.88 -12.57
C SER A 134 0.67 4.36 -12.77
N ARG A 135 1.59 5.17 -12.24
CA ARG A 135 1.68 6.61 -12.49
C ARG A 135 3.16 7.00 -12.50
N GLY A 136 3.71 7.28 -13.68
CA GLY A 136 5.17 7.43 -13.84
C GLY A 136 5.90 6.13 -13.50
N GLU A 137 6.98 6.22 -12.72
CA GLU A 137 7.77 5.05 -12.28
C GLU A 137 7.16 4.32 -11.06
N GLY A 138 6.12 4.88 -10.44
CA GLY A 138 5.44 4.26 -9.29
C GLY A 138 4.31 3.34 -9.70
N CYS A 139 4.09 2.27 -8.92
CA CYS A 139 2.95 1.37 -9.14
C CYS A 139 2.24 0.95 -7.85
N VAL A 140 0.93 0.76 -7.96
CA VAL A 140 0.07 0.19 -6.93
C VAL A 140 -0.53 -1.10 -7.46
N CYS A 141 -0.28 -2.20 -6.75
CA CYS A 141 -0.90 -3.49 -6.97
C CYS A 141 -2.15 -3.57 -6.10
N LEU A 142 -3.31 -3.41 -6.71
CA LEU A 142 -4.60 -3.49 -6.05
C LEU A 142 -5.06 -4.95 -5.98
N LEU A 143 -5.20 -5.45 -4.76
CA LEU A 143 -5.74 -6.80 -4.50
C LEU A 143 -7.26 -6.77 -4.57
N ASP A 144 -7.84 -7.84 -5.12
CA ASP A 144 -9.27 -8.02 -5.11
C ASP A 144 -9.81 -8.39 -3.71
N ARG A 145 -11.11 -8.63 -3.63
CA ARG A 145 -11.77 -9.03 -2.38
C ARG A 145 -11.24 -10.35 -1.82
N TYR A 146 -10.95 -11.34 -2.66
CA TYR A 146 -10.67 -12.71 -2.26
C TYR A 146 -9.18 -13.02 -2.10
N THR A 147 -8.29 -12.20 -2.65
CA THR A 147 -6.83 -12.35 -2.55
C THR A 147 -6.27 -11.67 -1.31
N TRP A 148 -5.38 -12.36 -0.62
CA TRP A 148 -4.56 -11.81 0.46
C TRP A 148 -3.09 -11.64 0.05
N PHE A 149 -2.36 -10.85 0.84
CA PHE A 149 -0.94 -10.61 0.60
C PHE A 149 -0.16 -11.93 0.64
N GLY A 150 0.72 -12.13 -0.34
CA GLY A 150 1.54 -13.34 -0.48
C GLY A 150 0.90 -14.46 -1.30
N GLU A 151 -0.38 -14.33 -1.70
CA GLU A 151 -1.05 -15.30 -2.59
C GLU A 151 -0.83 -14.96 -4.09
N ASP A 152 -0.19 -13.83 -4.39
CA ASP A 152 -0.01 -13.28 -5.74
C ASP A 152 1.42 -13.43 -6.30
N ASP A 153 2.30 -14.15 -5.60
CA ASP A 153 3.74 -14.22 -5.89
C ASP A 153 4.20 -15.53 -6.59
N ASP A 154 3.29 -16.28 -7.22
CA ASP A 154 3.59 -17.43 -8.13
C ASP A 154 3.64 -17.02 -9.62
#